data_AF-A0A3S3M4N4-F1
#
_entry.id   AF-A0A3S3M4N4-F1
#
_cell.length_a   1.000
_cell.length_b   1.000
_cell.length_c   1.000
_cell.angle_alpha   90.00
_cell.angle_beta   90.00
_cell.angle_gamma   90.00
#
_symmetry.space_group_name_H-M   'P 1'
#
loop_
_entity.id
_entity.type
_entity.pdbx_description
1 polymer ?
#
loop_
_entity_poly.entity_id
_entity_poly.type
_entity_poly.pdbx_seq_one_letter_code
_entity_poly.pdbx_strand_id
1 'polypeptide(L)'
;MSTQARLRPAPVPNPFYSPAHREDASNPRTIAAAVNVRESAITTLAVRGALDAAQVAAAERFRALWEAMGGAGVSSIDPGRIVVDGGKVPDGISQRQIAA
;
A
#
# COMPACT_ATOMS: atom_id res chain seq x y z
N MET A 1 -18.62 13.83 -8.11
CA MET A 1 -17.84 13.65 -9.34
C MET A 1 -17.28 12.23 -9.34
N SER A 2 -17.64 11.38 -10.31
CA SER A 2 -17.16 9.99 -10.35
C SER A 2 -15.73 9.95 -10.88
N THR A 3 -14.76 9.64 -10.01
CA THR A 3 -13.34 9.54 -10.39
C THR A 3 -13.14 8.27 -11.22
N GLN A 4 -13.21 8.38 -12.55
CA GLN A 4 -12.92 7.24 -13.41
C GLN A 4 -11.51 6.69 -13.16
N ALA A 5 -11.42 5.37 -12.96
CA ALA A 5 -10.18 4.62 -12.88
C ALA A 5 -9.37 4.82 -14.16
N ARG A 6 -8.08 5.16 -14.05
CA ARG A 6 -7.16 5.15 -15.19
C ARG A 6 -6.49 3.80 -15.24
N LEU A 7 -6.92 2.98 -16.18
CA LEU A 7 -6.35 1.65 -16.41
C LEU A 7 -5.11 1.77 -17.30
N ARG A 8 -4.01 1.10 -16.93
CA ARG A 8 -2.86 0.87 -17.80
C ARG A 8 -2.52 -0.61 -17.87
N PRO A 9 -2.15 -1.16 -19.03
CA PRO A 9 -1.60 -2.50 -19.12
C PRO A 9 -0.23 -2.52 -18.43
N ALA A 10 -0.04 -3.43 -17.48
CA ALA A 10 1.25 -3.70 -16.85
C ALA A 10 1.46 -5.22 -16.71
N PRO A 11 2.71 -5.70 -16.82
CA PRO A 11 3.02 -7.10 -16.54
C PRO A 11 2.83 -7.38 -15.05
N VAL A 12 1.93 -8.31 -14.72
CA VAL A 12 1.69 -8.77 -13.34
C VAL A 12 1.88 -10.28 -13.25
N PRO A 13 2.24 -10.83 -12.07
CA PRO A 13 2.27 -12.27 -11.86
C PRO A 13 0.92 -12.90 -12.18
N ASN A 14 0.93 -14.00 -12.93
CA ASN A 14 -0.29 -14.72 -13.28
C ASN A 14 -0.79 -15.51 -12.06
N PRO A 15 -1.99 -15.20 -11.50
CA PRO A 15 -2.53 -15.95 -10.36
C PRO A 15 -2.88 -17.40 -10.72
N PHE A 16 -3.03 -17.71 -12.00
CA PHE A 16 -3.31 -19.05 -12.51
C PHE A 16 -2.05 -19.82 -12.92
N TYR A 17 -0.86 -19.25 -12.72
CA TYR A 17 0.39 -19.96 -13.01
C TYR A 17 0.51 -21.18 -12.09
N SER A 18 0.73 -22.34 -12.69
CA SER A 18 0.97 -23.59 -11.96
C SER A 18 2.38 -24.09 -12.22
N PRO A 19 3.22 -24.24 -11.17
CA PRO A 19 4.58 -24.77 -11.33
C PRO A 19 4.60 -26.27 -11.69
N ALA A 20 3.48 -26.98 -11.56
CA ALA A 20 3.35 -28.38 -11.95
C ALA A 20 3.28 -28.58 -13.47
N HIS A 21 3.04 -27.51 -14.23
CA HIS A 21 2.99 -27.53 -15.69
C HIS A 21 4.16 -26.73 -16.27
N ARG A 22 4.61 -27.13 -17.45
CA ARG A 22 5.66 -26.40 -18.18
C ARG A 22 5.21 -24.97 -18.45
N GLU A 23 6.14 -24.03 -18.38
CA GLU A 23 5.88 -22.65 -18.79
C GLU A 23 5.73 -22.59 -20.31
N ASP A 24 4.53 -22.22 -20.76
CA ASP A 24 4.16 -22.06 -22.16
C ASP A 24 3.05 -21.00 -22.31
N ALA A 25 2.52 -20.85 -23.53
CA ALA A 25 1.46 -19.86 -23.81
C ALA A 25 0.17 -20.09 -23.00
N SER A 26 -0.09 -21.31 -22.55
CA SER A 26 -1.24 -21.68 -21.71
C SER A 26 -0.96 -21.58 -20.21
N ASN A 27 0.32 -21.57 -19.81
CA ASN A 27 0.78 -21.39 -18.43
C ASN A 27 1.90 -20.34 -18.29
N PRO A 28 1.65 -19.06 -18.64
CA PRO A 28 2.66 -18.02 -18.54
C PRO A 28 2.84 -17.58 -17.08
N ARG A 29 4.08 -17.26 -16.68
CA ARG A 29 4.39 -16.71 -15.35
C ARG A 29 3.82 -15.30 -15.12
N THR A 30 3.73 -14.51 -16.19
CA THR A 30 3.27 -13.12 -16.13
C THR A 30 2.23 -12.86 -17.21
N ILE A 31 1.19 -12.10 -16.88
CA ILE A 31 0.14 -11.66 -17.81
C ILE A 31 0.09 -10.14 -17.88
N ALA A 32 -0.37 -9.59 -18.99
CA ALA A 32 -0.69 -8.17 -19.07
C ALA A 32 -2.06 -7.94 -18.42
N ALA A 33 -2.08 -7.26 -17.27
CA ALA A 33 -3.32 -6.89 -16.59
C ALA A 33 -3.53 -5.38 -16.62
N ALA A 34 -4.79 -4.97 -16.64
CA ALA A 34 -5.17 -3.57 -16.49
C ALA A 34 -5.05 -3.17 -15.01
N VAL A 35 -4.05 -2.35 -14.68
CA VAL A 35 -3.83 -1.82 -13.33
C VAL A 35 -4.47 -0.45 -13.20
N ASN A 36 -5.22 -0.23 -12.12
CA ASN A 36 -5.79 1.07 -11.80
C ASN A 36 -4.71 1.97 -11.21
N VAL A 37 -4.15 2.86 -12.03
CA VAL A 37 -3.07 3.77 -11.62
C VAL A 37 -3.51 4.72 -10.50
N ARG A 38 -4.82 4.97 -10.38
CA ARG A 38 -5.41 5.88 -9.37
C ARG A 38 -5.86 5.17 -8.09
N GLU A 39 -5.60 3.88 -7.93
CA GLU A 39 -5.98 3.15 -6.72
C GLU A 39 -5.22 3.63 -5.48
N SER A 40 -3.99 4.13 -5.66
CA SER A 40 -3.18 4.69 -4.60
C SER A 40 -2.23 5.77 -5.13
N ALA A 41 -1.84 6.70 -4.26
CA ALA A 41 -0.80 7.68 -4.56
C ALA A 41 0.54 6.99 -4.85
N ILE A 42 0.82 5.86 -4.18
CA ILE A 42 2.02 5.04 -4.38
C ILE A 42 2.07 4.52 -5.81
N THR A 43 0.99 3.87 -6.29
CA THR A 43 0.87 3.36 -7.67
C THR A 43 1.04 4.49 -8.69
N THR A 44 0.42 5.65 -8.44
CA THR A 44 0.57 6.81 -9.34
C THR A 44 2.01 7.31 -9.43
N LEU A 45 2.72 7.42 -8.29
CA LEU A 45 4.10 7.90 -8.24
C LEU A 45 5.09 6.89 -8.86
N ALA A 46 4.88 5.60 -8.61
CA ALA A 46 5.65 4.52 -9.21
C ALA A 46 5.53 4.52 -10.75
N VAL A 47 4.29 4.61 -11.27
CA VAL A 47 4.04 4.66 -12.73
C VAL A 47 4.64 5.90 -13.39
N ARG A 48 4.81 7.00 -12.63
CA ARG A 48 5.48 8.22 -13.10
C ARG A 48 7.01 8.13 -13.01
N GLY A 49 7.56 7.06 -12.46
CA GLY A 49 9.00 6.91 -12.24
C GLY A 49 9.54 7.80 -11.11
N ALA A 50 8.67 8.34 -10.26
CA ALA A 50 9.08 9.14 -9.11
C ALA A 50 9.52 8.29 -7.91
N LEU A 51 9.14 7.01 -7.90
CA LEU A 51 9.58 6.02 -6.90
C LEU A 51 10.26 4.85 -7.60
N ASP A 52 11.41 4.43 -7.06
CA ASP A 52 12.06 3.18 -7.44
C ASP A 52 11.42 1.96 -6.74
N ALA A 53 11.88 0.75 -7.09
CA ALA A 53 11.34 -0.49 -6.54
C ALA A 53 11.49 -0.60 -5.01
N ALA A 54 12.60 -0.10 -4.45
CA ALA A 54 12.84 -0.15 -3.01
C ALA A 54 11.92 0.84 -2.26
N GLN A 55 11.72 2.02 -2.83
CA GLN A 55 10.82 3.05 -2.31
C GLN A 55 9.35 2.61 -2.39
N VAL A 56 8.95 1.94 -3.47
CA VAL A 56 7.61 1.33 -3.57
C VAL A 56 7.43 0.28 -2.46
N ALA A 57 8.41 -0.61 -2.27
CA ALA A 57 8.34 -1.62 -1.21
C ALA A 57 8.33 -1.01 0.22
N ALA A 58 8.97 0.14 0.42
CA ALA A 58 8.91 0.87 1.68
C ALA A 58 7.55 1.55 1.89
N ALA A 59 7.02 2.19 0.85
CA ALA A 59 5.72 2.86 0.89
C ALA A 59 4.56 1.87 1.12
N GLU A 60 4.64 0.68 0.51
CA GLU A 60 3.68 -0.41 0.74
C GLU A 60 3.70 -0.91 2.18
N ARG A 61 4.89 -1.09 2.77
CA ARG A 61 5.04 -1.43 4.19
C ARG A 61 4.47 -0.35 5.09
N PHE A 62 4.77 0.92 4.81
CA PHE A 62 4.19 2.04 5.55
C PHE A 62 2.67 2.06 5.50
N ARG A 63 2.09 1.86 4.30
CA ARG A 63 0.64 1.78 4.11
C ARG A 63 0.03 0.65 4.96
N ALA A 64 0.61 -0.53 4.91
CA ALA A 64 0.13 -1.67 5.70
C ALA A 64 0.14 -1.36 7.21
N LEU A 65 1.22 -0.76 7.72
CA LEU A 65 1.34 -0.34 9.11
C LEU A 65 0.31 0.74 9.47
N TRP A 66 0.13 1.74 8.60
CA TRP A 66 -0.84 2.81 8.78
C TRP A 66 -2.27 2.28 8.86
N GLU A 67 -2.65 1.39 7.94
CA GLU A 67 -3.98 0.78 7.92
C GLU A 67 -4.21 -0.13 9.14
N ALA A 68 -3.19 -0.92 9.53
CA ALA A 68 -3.25 -1.79 10.71
C ALA A 68 -3.43 -1.00 12.02
N MET A 69 -2.90 0.22 12.10
CA MET A 69 -3.13 1.13 13.24
C MET A 69 -4.52 1.79 13.22
N GLY A 70 -5.35 1.50 12.22
CA GLY A 70 -6.68 2.07 12.07
C GLY A 70 -6.63 3.33 11.22
N GLY A 71 -6.36 3.19 9.92
CA GLY A 71 -6.27 4.25 8.92
C GLY A 71 -7.48 5.21 8.82
N ALA A 72 -8.54 4.97 9.60
CA ALA A 72 -9.72 5.82 9.79
C ALA A 72 -10.11 6.09 11.26
N GLY A 73 -9.37 5.59 12.25
CA GLY A 73 -9.73 5.53 13.67
C GLY A 73 -8.84 6.29 14.64
N VAL A 74 -7.67 6.79 14.21
CA VAL A 74 -6.97 7.84 14.94
C VAL A 74 -7.72 9.15 14.66
N SER A 75 -8.85 9.34 15.34
CA SER A 75 -9.46 10.65 15.47
C SER A 75 -8.34 11.62 15.86
N SER A 76 -8.27 12.77 15.17
CA SER A 76 -7.44 13.92 15.54
C SER A 76 -7.23 13.92 17.04
N ILE A 77 -5.98 13.91 17.50
CA ILE A 77 -5.66 14.19 18.89
C ILE A 77 -6.47 15.43 19.26
N ASP A 78 -7.52 15.27 20.05
CA ASP A 78 -8.36 16.39 20.47
C ASP A 78 -7.53 17.15 21.51
N PRO A 79 -6.98 18.33 21.17
CA PRO A 79 -6.12 19.05 22.09
C PRO A 79 -6.90 19.52 23.32
N GLY A 80 -8.24 19.57 23.25
CA GLY A 80 -9.12 19.87 24.39
C GLY A 80 -9.33 18.70 25.35
N ARG A 81 -8.97 17.47 24.96
CA ARG A 81 -8.95 16.28 25.84
C ARG A 81 -7.58 15.95 26.43
N ILE A 82 -6.50 16.53 25.89
CA ILE A 82 -5.18 16.44 26.51
C ILE A 82 -5.14 17.45 27.66
N VAL A 83 -5.29 16.97 28.89
CA VAL A 83 -5.05 17.78 30.08
C VAL A 83 -3.54 18.05 30.18
N VAL A 84 -3.16 19.33 30.22
CA VAL A 84 -1.77 19.80 30.33
C VAL A 84 -1.25 19.64 31.77
N ASP A 85 -1.46 18.47 32.38
CA ASP A 85 -0.99 18.13 33.73
C ASP A 85 0.14 17.09 33.71
N GLY A 86 0.88 16.99 32.59
CA GLY A 86 1.98 16.03 32.45
C GLY A 86 1.53 14.57 32.30
N GLY A 87 0.28 14.34 31.88
CA GLY A 87 -0.23 13.01 31.54
C GLY A 87 0.47 12.39 30.33
N LYS A 88 0.56 11.05 30.31
CA LYS A 88 1.26 10.26 29.28
C LYS A 88 0.91 10.73 27.87
N VAL A 89 1.94 11.11 27.11
CA VAL A 89 1.84 11.36 25.67
C VAL A 89 1.24 10.11 25.01
N PRO A 90 0.23 10.22 24.13
CA PRO A 90 -0.16 9.08 23.32
C PRO A 90 1.06 8.66 22.49
N ASP A 91 1.56 7.45 22.73
CA ASP A 91 2.74 6.95 22.03
C ASP A 91 2.50 7.01 20.53
N GLY A 92 3.47 7.56 19.80
CA GLY A 92 3.54 7.43 18.34
C GLY A 92 3.71 5.96 17.92
N ILE A 93 4.14 5.73 16.67
CA ILE A 93 4.40 4.37 16.18
C ILE A 93 5.42 3.67 17.10
N SER A 94 4.97 2.66 17.84
CA SER A 94 5.82 1.92 18.77
C SER A 94 6.70 0.91 18.03
N GLN A 95 7.87 0.58 18.59
CA GLN A 95 8.81 -0.37 17.98
C GLN A 95 8.19 -1.75 17.75
N ARG A 96 7.25 -2.16 18.61
CA ARG A 96 6.50 -3.42 18.49
C ARG A 96 5.53 -3.40 17.29
N GLN A 97 4.97 -2.24 16.96
CA GLN A 97 4.12 -2.07 15.78
C GLN A 97 4.96 -2.05 14.49
N ILE A 98 6.20 -1.56 14.53
CA ILE A 98 7.13 -1.58 13.38
C ILE A 98 7.59 -3.00 13.04
N ALA A 99 7.66 -3.89 14.03
CA ALA A 99 8.22 -5.23 13.90
C ALA A 99 7.19 -6.33 13.57
N ALA A 100 5.91 -5.99 13.45
CA ALA A 100 4.81 -6.91 13.11
C ALA A 100 4.51 -6.90 11.60
#